data_AF-A0A535D5U4-F1
#
_entry.id   AF-A0A535D5U4-F1
#
_cell.length_a   1.000
_cell.length_b   1.000
_cell.length_c   1.000
_cell.angle_alpha   90.00
_cell.angle_beta   90.00
_cell.angle_gamma   90.00
#
_symmetry.space_group_name_H-M   'P 1'
#
loop_
_entity.id
_entity.type
_entity.pdbx_description
1 polymer ?
#
loop_
_entity_poly.entity_id
_entity_poly.type
_entity_poly.pdbx_seq_one_letter_code
_entity_poly.pdbx_strand_id
1 'polypeptide(L)' 'MTMLSPSVEPKVLLGGLAMVESPRWHDGRLWFAHWGTGEIQVCGCGGRGIRTPEALAG' A
#
# COMPACT_ATOMS: atom_id res chain seq x y z
N MET A 1 15.96 -29.68 16.97
CA MET A 1 15.21 -29.69 15.70
C MET A 1 14.79 -28.25 15.43
N THR A 2 15.55 -27.50 14.63
CA THR A 2 15.22 -26.11 14.29
C THR A 2 14.25 -26.12 13.12
N MET A 3 13.06 -25.55 13.30
CA MET A 3 12.12 -25.31 12.22
C MET A 3 12.61 -24.11 11.41
N LEU A 4 12.90 -24.31 10.13
CA LEU A 4 13.14 -23.21 9.20
C LEU A 4 11.79 -22.58 8.86
N SER A 5 11.65 -21.28 9.07
CA SER A 5 10.50 -20.51 8.60
C SER A 5 10.48 -20.55 7.06
N PRO A 6 9.31 -20.70 6.43
CA PRO A 6 9.21 -20.51 4.98
C PRO A 6 9.69 -19.10 4.62
N SER A 7 10.45 -18.99 3.53
CA SER A 7 10.83 -17.71 2.96
C SER A 7 9.57 -16.96 2.53
N VAL A 8 9.37 -15.75 3.05
CA VAL A 8 8.29 -14.86 2.61
C VAL A 8 8.84 -14.01 1.49
N GLU A 9 8.45 -14.33 0.25
CA GLU A 9 8.79 -13.51 -0.90
C GLU A 9 7.86 -12.29 -0.98
N PRO A 10 8.41 -11.08 -1.19
CA PRO A 10 7.60 -9.88 -1.39
C PRO A 10 6.76 -10.01 -2.67
N LYS A 11 5.48 -9.65 -2.60
CA LYS A 11 4.61 -9.51 -3.77
C LYS A 11 4.39 -8.03 -4.08
N VAL A 12 4.62 -7.65 -5.33
CA VAL A 12 4.28 -6.30 -5.82
C VAL A 12 2.76 -6.14 -5.83
N LEU A 13 2.24 -5.17 -5.08
CA LEU A 13 0.81 -4.82 -5.04
C LEU A 13 0.47 -3.68 -6.01
N LEU A 14 1.38 -2.70 -6.15
CA LEU A 14 1.27 -1.56 -7.05
C LEU A 14 2.66 -1.22 -7.61
N GLY A 15 2.70 -0.71 -8.83
CA GLY A 15 3.91 -0.21 -9.50
C GLY A 15 3.64 1.10 -10.22
N GLY A 16 4.71 1.74 -10.72
CA GLY A 16 4.60 2.99 -11.48
C GLY A 16 4.27 4.23 -10.64
N LEU A 17 4.59 4.21 -9.34
CA LEU A 17 4.37 5.34 -8.43
C LEU A 17 5.66 6.16 -8.31
N ALA A 18 5.53 7.49 -8.21
CA ALA A 18 6.70 8.38 -8.23
C ALA A 18 7.43 8.44 -6.87
N MET A 19 6.73 8.85 -5.81
CA MET A 19 7.27 8.95 -4.45
C MET A 19 6.19 8.55 -3.46
N VAL A 20 6.41 7.42 -2.78
CA VAL A 20 5.48 6.85 -1.80
C VAL A 20 6.13 6.71 -0.44
N GLU A 21 5.40 7.07 0.62
CA GLU A 21 5.92 7.03 1.99
C GLU A 21 4.88 6.52 3.00
N SER A 22 5.40 6.09 4.15
CA SER A 22 4.64 5.68 5.32
C SER A 22 3.52 4.65 5.04
N PRO A 23 3.81 3.53 4.34
CA PRO A 23 2.81 2.50 4.08
C PRO A 23 2.29 1.89 5.39
N ARG A 24 0.96 1.90 5.57
CA ARG A 24 0.28 1.35 6.76
C ARG A 24 -0.93 0.52 6.36
N TRP A 25 -1.03 -0.68 6.94
CA TRP A 25 -2.26 -1.48 6.87
C TRP A 25 -3.30 -0.98 7.86
N HIS A 26 -4.51 -0.75 7.37
CA HIS A 26 -5.68 -0.38 8.17
C HIS A 26 -6.96 -0.73 7.43
N ASP A 27 -7.89 -1.39 8.13
CA ASP A 27 -9.21 -1.77 7.61
C ASP A 27 -9.13 -2.58 6.29
N GLY A 28 -8.25 -3.57 6.24
CA GLY A 28 -8.07 -4.42 5.04
C GLY A 28 -7.52 -3.66 3.82
N ARG A 29 -6.93 -2.48 4.03
CA ARG A 29 -6.36 -1.64 2.98
C ARG A 29 -4.97 -1.15 3.36
N LEU A 30 -4.15 -0.92 2.35
CA LEU A 30 -2.84 -0.31 2.46
C LEU A 30 -2.98 1.19 2.16
N TRP A 31 -2.68 2.01 3.16
CA TRP A 31 -2.68 3.47 3.08
C TRP A 31 -1.24 3.97 2.95
N PHE A 32 -1.02 5.01 2.16
CA PHE A 32 0.30 5.62 2.00
C PHE A 32 0.17 7.05 1.46
N ALA A 33 1.17 7.88 1.72
CA ALA A 33 1.28 9.19 1.09
C ALA A 33 1.92 9.05 -0.29
N HIS A 34 1.31 9.62 -1.33
CA HIS A 34 1.88 9.70 -2.67
C HIS A 34 2.26 11.15 -2.98
N TRP A 35 3.49 11.53 -2.65
CA TRP A 35 3.94 12.91 -2.80
C TRP A 35 4.06 13.38 -4.24
N GLY A 36 4.19 12.45 -5.20
CA GLY A 36 4.10 12.79 -6.63
C GLY A 36 2.71 13.27 -7.10
N THR A 37 1.64 13.03 -6.32
CA THR A 37 0.29 13.54 -6.59
C THR A 37 -0.17 14.54 -5.52
N GLY A 38 0.54 14.62 -4.39
CA GLY A 38 0.15 15.43 -3.23
C GLY A 38 -1.03 14.83 -2.44
N GLU A 39 -1.30 13.54 -2.59
CA GLU A 39 -2.49 12.89 -2.01
C GLU A 39 -2.12 11.72 -1.11
N ILE A 40 -2.98 11.45 -0.12
CA ILE A 40 -3.02 10.16 0.55
C ILE A 40 -3.80 9.20 -0.33
N GLN A 41 -3.25 8.01 -0.58
CA GLN A 41 -3.87 7.02 -1.43
C GLN A 41 -4.03 5.68 -0.71
N VAL A 42 -4.98 4.88 -1.19
CA VAL A 42 -5.34 3.60 -0.59
C VAL A 42 -5.43 2.49 -1.65
N CYS A 43 -4.92 1.30 -1.31
CA CYS A 43 -5.00 0.10 -2.15
C CYS A 43 -5.53 -1.09 -1.35
N GLY A 44 -6.32 -1.95 -1.98
CA GLY A 44 -6.77 -3.21 -1.35
C GLY A 44 -5.68 -4.29 -1.35
N CYS A 45 -5.82 -5.30 -0.49
CA CYS A 45 -4.89 -6.44 -0.37
C CYS A 45 -4.63 -7.20 -1.68
N GLY A 46 -5.54 -7.09 -2.66
CA GLY A 46 -5.42 -7.75 -3.96
C GLY A 46 -4.60 -7.00 -5.00
N GLY A 47 -4.12 -5.78 -4.71
CA GLY A 47 -3.39 -4.95 -5.67
C GLY A 47 -4.24 -4.40 -6.82
N ARG A 48 -5.58 -4.47 -6.72
CA ARG A 48 -6.50 -4.01 -7.77
C ARG A 48 -6.89 -2.55 -7.53
N GLY A 49 -6.06 -1.66 -8.04
CA GLY A 49 -6.34 -0.23 -8.13
C GLY A 49 -5.93 0.59 -6.90
N ILE A 50 -5.56 1.84 -7.18
CA ILE A 50 -5.28 2.88 -6.20
C ILE A 50 -6.45 3.86 -6.20
N ARG A 51 -6.88 4.33 -5.03
CA ARG A 51 -7.96 5.32 -4.88
C ARG A 51 -7.53 6.40 -3.91
N THR A 52 -7.99 7.62 -4.13
CA THR A 52 -7.91 8.69 -3.13
C THR A 52 -9.07 8.48 -2.14
N PRO A 53 -8.82 8.45 -0.82
CA PRO A 53 -9.87 8.33 0.18
C PRO A 53 -10.80 9.54 0.11
N GLU A 54 -12.10 9.30 -0.12
CA GLU A 54 -13.12 10.35 -0.21
C GLU A 54 -13.23 11.20 1.07
N ALA A 55 -12.77 10.68 2.22
CA ALA A 55 -12.86 11.34 3.52
C ALA A 55 -11.76 12.38 3.82
N LEU A 56 -10.76 12.53 2.95
CA LEU A 56 -9.67 13.51 3.12
C LEU A 56 -9.70 14.65 2.08
N ALA A 57 -10.59 14.57 1.10
CA ALA A 57 -10.87 15.66 0.19
C ALA A 57 -11.88 16.60 0.87
N GLY A 58 -11.36 17.54 1.67
CA GLY A 58 -12.10 18.72 2.08
C GLY A 58 -12.36 19.65 0.91
#